data_AF-B1HPI7-F1
#
_entry.id   AF-B1HPI7-F1
#
_cell.length_a   1.000
_cell.length_b   1.000
_cell.length_c   1.000
_cell.angle_alpha   90.00
_cell.angle_beta   90.00
_cell.angle_gamma   90.00
#
_symmetry.space_group_name_H-M   'P 1'
#
loop_
_entity.id
_entity.type
_entity.pdbx_description
1 polymer ?
#
loop_
_entity_poly.entity_id
_entity_poly.type
_entity_poly.pdbx_seq_one_letter_code
_entity_poly.pdbx_strand_id
1 'polypeptide(L)'
;MIFEVDEEGRPLIYYVFYTFNSSYNNLETAVLMHTLVEGSKNDIDRGILHELAMSVIYNIPVFPNHEKLEEELGFYYNELYENGFEMIDKDEKVKKYKLAEHLIPIFKSENEELLKEKTTRIYSSAEINYYKNKLMEKLKEYDNAQYIINKLKDGINELSVQLNSPEREENKIQAILTNYPILFGTEYIEVLDKHNFGSEYEADYILKRYNGLYDIVEIEASTLDIYTKQGNPSRHLVHAEQQIMDWLQWIEHNNPYAREKIKKLYSPKGYVVIGRSNTLTETTREKLRRRNLVFRDKIEIITYDDLLENAKLLLDFLSGNKIENE
;
A
#
# COMPACT_ATOMS: atom_id res chain seq x y z
N MET A 1 -25.55 -28.74 4.83
CA MET A 1 -24.85 -29.68 3.92
C MET A 1 -23.49 -29.99 4.51
N ILE A 2 -22.84 -31.08 4.09
CA ILE A 2 -21.52 -31.48 4.58
C ILE A 2 -20.53 -31.54 3.42
N PHE A 3 -19.44 -30.78 3.50
CA PHE A 3 -18.33 -30.83 2.54
C PHE A 3 -17.35 -31.94 2.92
N GLU A 4 -16.92 -32.72 1.93
CA GLU A 4 -15.98 -33.83 2.07
C GLU A 4 -15.06 -33.87 0.86
N VAL A 5 -13.93 -34.57 0.98
CA VAL A 5 -13.05 -34.90 -0.13
C VAL A 5 -12.91 -36.42 -0.20
N ASP A 6 -13.15 -37.00 -1.38
CA ASP A 6 -13.06 -38.45 -1.55
C ASP A 6 -11.60 -38.96 -1.58
N GLU A 7 -11.45 -40.29 -1.65
CA GLU A 7 -10.14 -40.95 -1.67
C GLU A 7 -9.24 -40.53 -2.86
N GLU A 8 -9.84 -39.99 -3.93
CA GLU A 8 -9.14 -39.49 -5.12
C GLU A 8 -8.81 -37.99 -5.03
N GLY A 9 -9.15 -37.33 -3.91
CA GLY A 9 -8.93 -35.90 -3.71
C GLY A 9 -9.98 -35.02 -4.39
N ARG A 10 -11.17 -35.55 -4.70
CA ARG A 10 -12.25 -34.78 -5.32
C ARG A 10 -13.19 -34.22 -4.25
N PRO A 11 -13.49 -32.91 -4.27
CA PRO A 11 -14.44 -32.31 -3.35
C PRO A 11 -15.88 -32.75 -3.66
N LEU A 12 -16.67 -32.96 -2.61
CA LEU A 12 -18.07 -33.36 -2.66
C LEU A 12 -18.88 -32.61 -1.60
N ILE A 13 -20.15 -32.34 -1.87
CA ILE A 13 -21.10 -31.80 -0.89
C ILE A 13 -22.24 -32.80 -0.71
N TYR A 14 -22.39 -33.29 0.51
CA TYR A 14 -23.48 -34.16 0.95
C TYR A 14 -24.69 -33.36 1.45
N TYR A 15 -25.86 -33.74 0.96
CA TYR A 15 -27.15 -33.22 1.43
C TYR A 15 -27.65 -34.16 2.52
N VAL A 16 -27.53 -33.71 3.76
CA VAL A 16 -27.93 -34.47 4.94
C VAL A 16 -29.31 -34.03 5.40
N PHE A 17 -30.17 -34.99 5.70
CA PHE A 17 -31.50 -34.76 6.25
C PHE A 17 -31.68 -35.52 7.55
N TYR A 18 -32.57 -35.01 8.40
CA TYR A 18 -32.95 -35.67 9.63
C TYR A 18 -34.15 -36.57 9.38
N THR A 19 -34.06 -37.82 9.84
CA THR A 19 -35.16 -38.79 9.84
C THR A 19 -35.50 -39.16 11.27
N PHE A 20 -36.78 -39.30 11.57
CA PHE A 20 -37.19 -39.77 12.89
C PHE A 20 -37.44 -41.27 12.84
N ASN A 21 -36.63 -42.04 13.57
CA ASN A 21 -36.82 -43.47 13.71
C ASN A 21 -37.82 -43.74 14.84
N SER A 22 -39.06 -44.07 14.46
CA SER A 22 -40.16 -44.35 15.39
C SER A 22 -39.98 -45.63 16.20
N SER A 23 -39.07 -46.54 15.81
CA SER A 23 -38.81 -47.79 16.55
C SER A 23 -38.01 -47.54 17.82
N TYR A 24 -37.14 -46.53 17.83
CA TYR A 24 -36.28 -46.17 18.96
C TYR A 24 -36.52 -44.75 19.48
N ASN A 25 -37.53 -44.04 18.95
CA ASN A 25 -37.84 -42.64 19.25
C ASN A 25 -36.62 -41.72 19.18
N ASN A 26 -35.78 -41.91 18.15
CA ASN A 26 -34.55 -41.16 17.99
C ASN A 26 -34.50 -40.41 16.65
N LEU A 27 -33.88 -39.24 16.66
CA LEU A 27 -33.56 -38.51 15.44
C LEU A 27 -32.25 -39.06 14.88
N GLU A 28 -32.28 -39.48 13.63
CA GLU A 28 -31.13 -40.00 12.88
C GLU A 28 -30.81 -39.05 11.72
N THR A 29 -29.55 -39.05 11.29
CA THR A 29 -29.12 -38.35 10.09
C THR A 29 -28.92 -39.34 8.96
N ALA A 30 -29.39 -38.98 7.77
CA ALA A 30 -29.20 -39.75 6.56
C ALA A 30 -28.67 -38.85 5.44
N VAL A 31 -27.82 -39.43 4.59
CA VAL A 31 -27.35 -38.77 3.36
C VAL A 31 -28.39 -39.01 2.27
N LEU A 32 -28.93 -37.94 1.68
CA LEU A 32 -29.91 -38.05 0.60
C LEU A 32 -29.23 -38.26 -0.74
N MET A 33 -28.26 -37.39 -1.00
CA MET A 33 -27.50 -37.32 -2.22
C MET A 33 -26.21 -36.55 -1.96
N HIS A 34 -25.32 -36.57 -2.93
CA HIS A 34 -24.14 -35.72 -2.97
C HIS A 34 -23.98 -35.13 -4.36
N THR A 35 -23.17 -34.08 -4.46
CA THR A 35 -22.76 -33.51 -5.73
C THR A 35 -21.94 -34.54 -6.52
N LEU A 36 -22.51 -35.08 -7.58
CA LEU A 36 -21.78 -35.89 -8.57
C LEU A 36 -21.45 -35.00 -9.74
N VAL A 37 -20.21 -34.52 -9.79
CA VAL A 37 -19.68 -33.80 -10.95
C VAL A 37 -18.60 -34.68 -11.56
N GLU A 38 -18.96 -35.35 -12.65
CA GLU A 38 -18.00 -36.11 -13.45
C GLU A 38 -17.32 -35.17 -14.45
N GLY A 39 -15.99 -35.17 -14.53
CA GLY A 39 -15.28 -34.31 -15.46
C GLY A 39 -13.85 -34.03 -15.07
N SER A 40 -13.29 -32.97 -15.66
CA SER A 40 -11.98 -32.46 -15.27
C SER A 40 -12.06 -31.81 -13.88
N LYS A 41 -10.90 -31.59 -13.24
CA LYS A 41 -10.83 -30.86 -11.96
C LYS A 41 -11.55 -29.51 -12.03
N ASN A 42 -11.42 -28.79 -13.14
CA ASN A 42 -12.09 -27.51 -13.33
C ASN A 42 -13.63 -27.65 -13.37
N ASP A 43 -14.14 -28.74 -13.91
CA ASP A 43 -15.60 -28.99 -13.96
C ASP A 43 -16.12 -29.26 -12.54
N ILE A 44 -15.38 -30.06 -11.77
CA ILE A 44 -15.65 -30.35 -10.37
C ILE A 44 -15.64 -29.06 -9.53
N ASP A 45 -14.58 -28.26 -9.64
CA ASP A 45 -14.43 -27.00 -8.91
C ASP A 45 -15.59 -26.03 -9.22
N ARG A 46 -16.01 -25.94 -10.49
CA ARG A 46 -17.17 -25.14 -10.90
C ARG A 46 -18.46 -25.62 -10.25
N GLY A 47 -18.66 -26.93 -10.18
CA GLY A 47 -19.84 -27.52 -9.54
C GLY A 47 -19.88 -27.22 -8.04
N ILE A 48 -18.74 -27.32 -7.35
CA ILE A 48 -18.65 -26.93 -5.93
C ILE A 48 -18.95 -25.44 -5.75
N LEU A 49 -18.36 -24.56 -6.56
CA LEU A 49 -18.63 -23.12 -6.49
C LEU A 49 -20.10 -22.78 -6.73
N HIS A 50 -20.75 -23.48 -7.67
CA HIS A 50 -22.18 -23.34 -7.92
C HIS A 50 -23.01 -23.70 -6.67
N GLU A 51 -22.70 -24.84 -6.05
CA GLU A 51 -23.43 -25.32 -4.88
C GLU A 51 -23.23 -24.45 -3.66
N LEU A 52 -22.00 -23.97 -3.42
CA LEU A 52 -21.73 -22.98 -2.39
C LEU A 52 -22.45 -21.65 -2.69
N ALA A 53 -22.52 -21.23 -3.95
CA ALA A 53 -23.28 -20.03 -4.31
C ALA A 53 -24.77 -20.18 -3.96
N MET A 54 -25.37 -21.32 -4.32
CA MET A 54 -26.76 -21.63 -3.95
C MET A 54 -26.92 -21.73 -2.44
N SER A 55 -25.98 -22.35 -1.73
CA SER A 55 -26.03 -22.45 -0.28
C SER A 55 -26.02 -21.07 0.38
N VAL A 56 -25.20 -20.13 -0.12
CA VAL A 56 -25.16 -18.75 0.36
C VAL A 56 -26.48 -18.01 0.05
N ILE A 57 -27.00 -18.14 -1.18
CA ILE A 57 -28.25 -17.49 -1.62
C ILE A 57 -29.44 -17.97 -0.79
N TYR A 58 -29.52 -19.26 -0.50
CA TYR A 58 -30.62 -19.88 0.23
C TYR A 58 -30.37 -20.00 1.75
N ASN A 59 -29.27 -19.44 2.27
CA ASN A 59 -28.92 -19.48 3.68
C ASN A 59 -28.81 -20.91 4.24
N ILE A 60 -28.21 -21.81 3.47
CA ILE A 60 -27.94 -23.20 3.87
C ILE A 60 -26.47 -23.32 4.28
N PRO A 61 -26.18 -23.63 5.55
CA PRO A 61 -24.80 -23.78 5.99
C PRO A 61 -24.17 -25.05 5.43
N VAL A 62 -22.90 -24.95 5.05
CA VAL A 62 -22.07 -26.07 4.58
C VAL A 62 -20.95 -26.27 5.59
N PHE A 63 -20.93 -27.40 6.28
CA PHE A 63 -19.88 -27.70 7.27
C PHE A 63 -18.90 -28.70 6.69
N PRO A 64 -17.59 -28.59 6.98
CA PRO A 64 -16.66 -29.64 6.63
C PRO A 64 -16.98 -30.90 7.45
N ASN A 65 -16.78 -32.09 6.88
CA ASN A 65 -17.02 -33.35 7.60
C ASN A 65 -16.04 -33.53 8.77
N HIS A 66 -14.83 -32.97 8.65
CA HIS A 66 -13.85 -32.89 9.72
C HIS A 66 -12.96 -31.65 9.61
N GLU A 67 -12.36 -31.25 10.73
CA GLU A 67 -11.58 -30.00 10.88
C GLU A 67 -10.49 -29.81 9.79
N LYS A 68 -9.85 -30.88 9.33
CA LYS A 68 -8.80 -30.79 8.29
C LYS A 68 -9.29 -30.26 6.94
N LEU A 69 -10.60 -30.27 6.67
CA LEU A 69 -11.17 -29.74 5.42
C LEU A 69 -11.63 -28.28 5.54
N GLU A 70 -11.45 -27.65 6.71
CA GLU A 70 -11.80 -26.24 6.87
C GLU A 70 -11.04 -25.34 5.90
N GLU A 71 -9.75 -25.62 5.69
CA GLU A 71 -8.91 -24.85 4.79
C GLU A 71 -9.35 -25.01 3.32
N GLU A 72 -9.67 -26.24 2.92
CA GLU A 72 -10.09 -26.56 1.56
C GLU A 72 -11.49 -26.00 1.25
N LEU A 73 -12.46 -26.16 2.16
CA LEU A 73 -13.76 -25.50 2.03
C LEU A 73 -13.61 -23.97 2.04
N GLY A 74 -12.71 -23.45 2.88
CA GLY A 74 -12.37 -22.03 2.93
C GLY A 74 -11.81 -21.50 1.61
N PHE A 75 -11.00 -22.29 0.89
CA PHE A 75 -10.52 -21.96 -0.45
C PHE A 75 -11.68 -21.77 -1.43
N TYR A 76 -12.67 -22.68 -1.46
CA TYR A 76 -13.83 -22.53 -2.34
C TYR A 76 -14.70 -21.32 -1.99
N TYR A 77 -14.86 -20.98 -0.70
CA TYR A 77 -15.54 -19.74 -0.31
C TYR A 77 -14.76 -18.48 -0.75
N ASN A 78 -13.43 -18.48 -0.65
CA ASN A 78 -12.60 -17.38 -1.18
C ASN A 78 -12.83 -17.20 -2.70
N GLU A 79 -12.72 -18.29 -3.45
CA GLU A 79 -12.92 -18.28 -4.90
C GLU A 79 -14.33 -17.80 -5.28
N LEU A 80 -15.35 -18.26 -4.55
CA LEU A 80 -16.73 -17.81 -4.76
C LEU A 80 -16.90 -16.30 -4.52
N TYR A 81 -16.32 -15.75 -3.46
CA TYR A 81 -16.48 -14.33 -3.12
C TYR A 81 -15.64 -13.41 -4.01
N GLU A 82 -14.42 -13.80 -4.36
CA GLU A 82 -13.51 -12.97 -5.16
C GLU A 82 -13.81 -13.09 -6.66
N ASN A 83 -13.98 -14.32 -7.13
CA ASN A 83 -14.07 -14.64 -8.55
C ASN A 83 -15.51 -14.92 -8.99
N GLY A 84 -16.39 -15.38 -8.11
CA GLY A 84 -17.78 -15.70 -8.46
C GLY A 84 -17.93 -17.15 -8.96
N PHE A 85 -19.05 -17.43 -9.62
CA PHE A 85 -19.43 -18.77 -10.07
C PHE A 85 -20.06 -18.75 -11.47
N GLU A 86 -20.11 -19.89 -12.14
CA GLU A 86 -20.69 -20.01 -13.48
C GLU A 86 -22.08 -20.66 -13.42
N MET A 87 -22.99 -20.19 -14.27
CA MET A 87 -24.28 -20.82 -14.52
C MET A 87 -24.59 -20.84 -16.01
N ILE A 88 -25.35 -21.84 -16.44
CA ILE A 88 -25.94 -21.89 -17.77
C ILE A 88 -27.19 -21.00 -17.75
N ASP A 89 -27.24 -20.03 -18.66
CA ASP A 89 -28.40 -19.15 -18.80
C ASP A 89 -29.52 -19.80 -19.61
N LYS A 90 -30.63 -19.06 -19.77
CA LYS A 90 -31.82 -19.53 -20.52
C LYS A 90 -31.54 -19.82 -22.01
N ASP A 91 -30.45 -19.30 -22.54
CA ASP A 91 -30.02 -19.47 -23.93
C ASP A 91 -28.92 -20.54 -24.06
N GLU A 92 -28.76 -21.41 -23.04
CA GLU A 92 -27.75 -22.46 -22.94
C GLU A 92 -26.30 -21.95 -22.97
N LYS A 93 -26.08 -20.67 -22.63
CA LYS A 93 -24.75 -20.07 -22.57
C LYS A 93 -24.22 -20.02 -21.15
N VAL A 94 -22.97 -20.43 -20.98
CA VAL A 94 -22.26 -20.25 -19.71
C VAL A 94 -22.02 -18.77 -19.47
N LYS A 95 -22.53 -18.27 -18.34
CA LYS A 95 -22.31 -16.91 -17.85
C LYS A 95 -21.70 -16.95 -16.46
N LYS A 96 -20.81 -16.01 -16.20
CA LYS A 96 -20.16 -15.81 -14.90
C LYS A 96 -20.95 -14.80 -14.07
N TYR A 97 -21.26 -15.18 -12.85
CA TYR A 97 -22.03 -14.40 -11.88
C TYR A 97 -21.18 -14.11 -10.65
N LYS A 98 -21.45 -13.00 -9.98
CA LYS A 98 -20.94 -12.70 -8.64
C LYS A 98 -22.10 -12.61 -7.67
N LEU A 99 -21.87 -13.02 -6.43
CA LEU A 99 -22.84 -12.81 -5.36
C LEU A 99 -23.10 -11.30 -5.18
N ALA A 100 -24.33 -10.95 -4.83
CA ALA A 100 -24.68 -9.58 -4.53
C ALA A 100 -23.94 -9.11 -3.27
N GLU A 101 -23.63 -7.82 -3.22
CA GLU A 101 -22.86 -7.21 -2.13
C GLU A 101 -23.41 -7.54 -0.74
N HIS A 102 -24.74 -7.51 -0.50
CA HIS A 102 -25.35 -7.86 0.80
C HIS A 102 -25.26 -9.37 1.17
N LEU A 103 -25.03 -10.25 0.19
CA LEU A 103 -24.78 -11.68 0.44
C LEU A 103 -23.31 -11.96 0.70
N ILE A 104 -22.46 -11.00 0.34
CA ILE A 104 -21.02 -10.99 0.57
C ILE A 104 -20.74 -10.20 1.86
N PRO A 105 -19.82 -10.65 2.69
CA PRO A 105 -19.29 -9.83 3.77
C PRO A 105 -18.56 -8.60 3.24
N ILE A 106 -19.17 -7.42 3.30
CA ILE A 106 -18.51 -6.18 2.86
C ILE A 106 -17.87 -5.48 4.07
N PHE A 107 -16.61 -5.11 3.92
CA PHE A 107 -15.88 -4.24 4.85
C PHE A 107 -15.66 -2.82 4.26
N LYS A 108 -16.59 -2.30 3.46
CA LYS A 108 -16.47 -0.95 2.87
C LYS A 108 -17.12 0.08 3.79
N SER A 109 -16.25 1.01 4.21
CA SER A 109 -16.46 2.36 4.71
C SER A 109 -17.44 2.59 5.86
N GLU A 110 -16.88 3.04 6.98
CA GLU A 110 -17.29 4.26 7.72
C GLU A 110 -18.70 4.77 7.43
N ASN A 111 -19.71 4.05 7.90
CA ASN A 111 -20.83 4.55 8.65
C ASN A 111 -21.82 3.40 8.81
N GLU A 112 -22.02 3.04 10.07
CA GLU A 112 -23.22 2.39 10.58
C GLU A 112 -23.45 0.92 10.16
N GLU A 113 -23.80 0.13 11.19
CA GLU A 113 -24.59 -1.10 11.06
C GLU A 113 -23.91 -2.40 10.62
N LEU A 114 -22.76 -2.72 11.24
CA LEU A 114 -22.42 -4.14 11.51
C LEU A 114 -23.45 -4.86 12.40
N LEU A 115 -24.49 -4.15 12.87
CA LEU A 115 -25.45 -4.61 13.89
C LEU A 115 -26.93 -4.53 13.48
N LYS A 116 -27.30 -4.09 12.27
CA LYS A 116 -28.74 -3.96 11.91
C LYS A 116 -29.25 -4.85 10.80
N GLU A 117 -28.42 -5.65 10.13
CA GLU A 117 -28.98 -6.73 9.31
C GLU A 117 -29.40 -7.92 10.19
N LYS A 118 -30.73 -7.98 10.34
CA LYS A 118 -31.53 -8.92 11.08
C LYS A 118 -31.63 -10.29 10.36
N THR A 119 -30.52 -10.80 9.85
CA THR A 119 -30.47 -12.13 9.24
C THR A 119 -29.75 -13.07 10.19
N THR A 120 -30.51 -13.98 10.79
CA THR A 120 -30.05 -15.20 11.47
C THR A 120 -29.41 -16.15 10.43
N ARG A 121 -28.37 -15.69 9.73
CA ARG A 121 -27.57 -16.54 8.86
C ARG A 121 -26.65 -17.38 9.71
N ILE A 122 -26.67 -18.69 9.47
CA ILE A 122 -25.76 -19.63 10.13
C ILE A 122 -24.52 -19.69 9.27
N TYR A 123 -23.43 -19.15 9.79
CA TYR A 123 -22.12 -19.21 9.14
C TYR A 123 -21.41 -20.50 9.52
N SER A 124 -20.83 -21.17 8.53
CA SER A 124 -19.93 -22.30 8.77
C SER A 124 -18.60 -21.83 9.39
N SER A 125 -17.84 -22.73 10.00
CA SER A 125 -16.49 -22.41 10.51
C SER A 125 -15.55 -21.96 9.38
N ALA A 126 -15.67 -22.54 8.19
CA ALA A 126 -14.90 -22.16 7.01
C ALA A 126 -15.22 -20.72 6.55
N GLU A 127 -16.50 -20.34 6.53
CA GLU A 127 -16.89 -18.95 6.28
C GLU A 127 -16.29 -18.04 7.36
N ILE A 128 -16.43 -18.37 8.66
CA ILE A 128 -15.85 -17.60 9.79
C ILE A 128 -14.34 -17.37 9.61
N ASN A 129 -13.59 -18.40 9.19
CA ASN A 129 -12.17 -18.29 8.91
C ASN A 129 -11.86 -17.33 7.76
N TYR A 130 -12.67 -17.33 6.70
CA TYR A 130 -12.59 -16.32 5.64
C TYR A 130 -12.69 -14.89 6.20
N TYR A 131 -13.69 -14.60 7.06
CA TYR A 131 -13.82 -13.28 7.69
C TYR A 131 -12.61 -12.91 8.53
N LYS A 132 -12.13 -13.85 9.35
CA LYS A 132 -10.99 -13.64 10.23
C LYS A 132 -9.76 -13.25 9.42
N ASN A 133 -9.50 -13.95 8.31
CA ASN A 133 -8.35 -13.67 7.46
C ASN A 133 -8.47 -12.30 6.77
N LYS A 134 -9.62 -11.96 6.19
CA LYS A 134 -9.85 -10.63 5.60
C LYS A 134 -9.75 -9.50 6.62
N LEU A 135 -10.25 -9.71 7.84
CA LEU A 135 -10.11 -8.76 8.94
C LEU A 135 -8.64 -8.58 9.32
N MET A 136 -7.88 -9.67 9.42
CA MET A 136 -6.45 -9.63 9.71
C MET A 136 -5.64 -8.92 8.61
N GLU A 137 -5.98 -9.11 7.34
CA GLU A 137 -5.37 -8.37 6.22
C GLU A 137 -5.62 -6.86 6.35
N LYS A 138 -6.87 -6.45 6.59
CA LYS A 138 -7.20 -5.04 6.83
C LYS A 138 -6.53 -4.45 8.05
N LEU A 139 -6.48 -5.19 9.16
CA LEU A 139 -5.78 -4.75 10.36
C LEU A 139 -4.30 -4.50 10.07
N LYS A 140 -3.64 -5.39 9.30
CA LYS A 140 -2.26 -5.17 8.84
C LYS A 140 -2.12 -3.92 7.97
N GLU A 141 -3.08 -3.65 7.07
CA GLU A 141 -3.07 -2.42 6.27
C GLU A 141 -3.18 -1.17 7.15
N TYR A 142 -4.07 -1.17 8.14
CA TYR A 142 -4.20 -0.09 9.12
C TYR A 142 -2.94 0.09 9.97
N ASP A 143 -2.33 -1.01 10.43
CA ASP A 143 -1.08 -0.98 11.19
C ASP A 143 0.06 -0.38 10.36
N ASN A 144 0.16 -0.75 9.08
CA ASN A 144 1.15 -0.18 8.16
C ASN A 144 0.92 1.32 7.93
N ALA A 145 -0.34 1.73 7.70
CA ALA A 145 -0.69 3.14 7.56
C ALA A 145 -0.33 3.94 8.82
N GLN A 146 -0.66 3.39 10.01
CA GLN A 146 -0.33 4.00 11.28
C GLN A 146 1.19 4.08 11.51
N TYR A 147 1.94 3.06 11.12
CA TYR A 147 3.40 3.06 11.16
C TYR A 147 3.98 4.20 10.33
N ILE A 148 3.50 4.38 9.09
CA ILE A 148 3.94 5.45 8.20
C ILE A 148 3.61 6.84 8.78
N ILE A 149 2.41 7.02 9.31
CA ILE A 149 1.99 8.26 9.97
C ILE A 149 2.89 8.56 11.19
N ASN A 150 3.20 7.55 12.00
CA ASN A 150 4.08 7.71 13.16
C ASN A 150 5.50 8.10 12.73
N LYS A 151 6.06 7.45 11.70
CA LYS A 151 7.37 7.81 11.13
C LYS A 151 7.40 9.24 10.61
N LEU A 152 6.33 9.69 9.95
CA LEU A 152 6.21 11.07 9.50
C LEU A 152 6.16 12.05 10.68
N LYS A 153 5.37 11.76 11.73
CA LYS A 153 5.30 12.56 12.95
C LYS A 153 6.65 12.66 13.65
N ASP A 154 7.33 11.54 13.83
CA ASP A 154 8.63 11.46 14.48
C ASP A 154 9.67 12.27 13.68
N GLY A 155 9.73 12.08 12.36
CA GLY A 155 10.63 12.83 11.47
C GLY A 155 10.37 14.34 11.49
N ILE A 156 9.10 14.77 11.44
CA ILE A 156 8.71 16.19 11.54
C ILE A 156 9.19 16.76 12.88
N ASN A 157 8.94 16.04 13.98
CA ASN A 157 9.30 16.50 15.32
C ASN A 157 10.82 16.62 15.47
N GLU A 158 11.57 15.57 15.12
CA GLU A 158 13.04 15.55 15.21
C GLU A 158 13.67 16.64 14.34
N LEU A 159 13.22 16.77 13.09
CA LEU A 159 13.73 17.80 12.17
C LEU A 159 13.43 19.20 12.69
N SER A 160 12.20 19.43 13.16
CA SER A 160 11.79 20.72 13.74
C SER A 160 12.62 21.09 14.97
N VAL A 161 12.86 20.14 15.89
CA VAL A 161 13.70 20.38 17.08
C VAL A 161 15.11 20.74 16.67
N GLN A 162 15.71 19.99 15.75
CA GLN A 162 17.10 20.20 15.34
C GLN A 162 17.30 21.53 14.61
N LEU A 163 16.36 21.94 13.75
CA LEU A 163 16.44 23.22 13.03
C LEU A 163 16.27 24.45 13.94
N ASN A 164 15.58 24.28 15.08
CA ASN A 164 15.39 25.33 16.09
C ASN A 164 16.43 25.28 17.23
N SER A 165 17.30 24.28 17.25
CA SER A 165 18.38 24.18 18.25
C SER A 165 19.41 25.31 18.04
N PRO A 166 19.95 25.91 19.13
CA PRO A 166 21.04 26.88 19.04
C PRO A 166 22.37 26.22 18.61
N GLU A 167 22.58 24.94 18.95
CA GLU A 167 23.69 24.13 18.48
C GLU A 167 23.20 23.26 17.32
N ARG A 168 23.16 23.86 16.13
CA ARG A 168 22.82 23.13 14.90
C ARG A 168 23.97 22.23 14.52
N GLU A 169 23.76 20.94 14.67
CA GLU A 169 24.67 19.90 14.19
C GLU A 169 24.14 19.36 12.86
N GLU A 170 24.86 19.65 11.78
CA GLU A 170 24.52 19.19 10.42
C GLU A 170 24.49 17.65 10.34
N ASN A 171 25.38 16.97 11.07
CA ASN A 171 25.38 15.50 11.16
C ASN A 171 24.06 14.93 11.70
N LYS A 172 23.40 15.62 12.64
CA LYS A 172 22.10 15.19 13.17
C LYS A 172 20.99 15.39 12.15
N ILE A 173 21.02 16.51 11.42
CA ILE A 173 20.06 16.77 10.33
C ILE A 173 20.19 15.69 9.26
N GLN A 174 21.41 15.36 8.86
CA GLN A 174 21.68 14.28 7.92
C GLN A 174 21.16 12.93 8.43
N ALA A 175 21.41 12.59 9.70
CA ALA A 175 20.89 11.36 10.31
C ALA A 175 19.34 11.31 10.28
N ILE A 176 18.67 12.42 10.57
CA ILE A 176 17.20 12.52 10.52
C ILE A 176 16.70 12.29 9.08
N LEU A 177 17.26 13.00 8.09
CA LEU A 177 16.84 12.86 6.69
C LEU A 177 17.09 11.45 6.14
N THR A 178 18.16 10.79 6.59
CA THR A 178 18.47 9.39 6.23
C THR A 178 17.46 8.42 6.85
N ASN A 179 17.11 8.61 8.13
CA ASN A 179 16.20 7.72 8.86
C ASN A 179 14.73 7.90 8.50
N TYR A 180 14.35 9.06 7.95
CA TYR A 180 12.98 9.40 7.61
C TYR A 180 12.84 9.81 6.12
N PRO A 181 12.95 8.86 5.16
CA PRO A 181 12.77 9.14 3.73
C PRO A 181 11.45 9.84 3.39
N ILE A 182 10.40 9.58 4.19
CA ILE A 182 9.07 10.16 4.02
C ILE A 182 9.04 11.70 4.11
N LEU A 183 10.08 12.32 4.69
CA LEU A 183 10.23 13.77 4.71
C LEU A 183 10.41 14.36 3.30
N PHE A 184 10.88 13.56 2.34
CA PHE A 184 10.99 13.96 0.94
C PHE A 184 9.70 13.74 0.13
N GLY A 185 8.76 12.92 0.63
CA GLY A 185 7.52 12.56 -0.08
C GLY A 185 7.10 11.10 0.15
N THR A 186 5.87 10.77 -0.22
CA THR A 186 5.30 9.41 -0.05
C THR A 186 5.86 8.41 -1.04
N GLU A 187 6.45 8.88 -2.13
CA GLU A 187 7.04 8.03 -3.14
C GLU A 187 8.38 7.41 -2.72
N TYR A 188 9.05 7.99 -1.70
CA TYR A 188 10.40 7.61 -1.28
C TYR A 188 10.38 6.60 -0.14
N ILE A 189 11.10 5.50 -0.33
CA ILE A 189 11.12 4.37 0.60
C ILE A 189 12.47 4.20 1.32
N GLU A 190 13.54 4.83 0.80
CA GLU A 190 14.90 4.65 1.29
C GLU A 190 15.77 5.82 0.86
N VAL A 191 16.66 6.26 1.75
CA VAL A 191 17.75 7.20 1.46
C VAL A 191 19.06 6.44 1.53
N LEU A 192 19.86 6.52 0.46
CA LEU A 192 21.21 5.97 0.41
C LEU A 192 22.19 7.12 0.64
N ASP A 193 22.96 7.06 1.72
CA ASP A 193 23.98 8.05 2.05
C ASP A 193 25.28 7.83 1.28
N LYS A 194 25.90 8.94 0.86
CA LYS A 194 27.24 9.01 0.26
C LYS A 194 27.47 7.97 -0.82
N HIS A 195 26.80 8.19 -1.95
CA HIS A 195 26.85 7.24 -3.05
C HIS A 195 27.82 7.68 -4.15
N ASN A 196 28.75 6.80 -4.50
CA ASN A 196 29.74 7.05 -5.53
C ASN A 196 29.21 6.73 -6.94
N PHE A 197 29.14 7.75 -7.79
CA PHE A 197 28.95 7.63 -9.23
C PHE A 197 30.32 7.45 -9.91
N GLY A 198 30.67 6.20 -10.22
CA GLY A 198 31.99 5.89 -10.78
C GLY A 198 33.11 6.12 -9.77
N SER A 199 34.18 6.77 -10.19
CA SER A 199 35.33 7.19 -9.36
C SER A 199 35.45 8.72 -9.25
N GLU A 200 34.55 9.47 -9.89
CA GLU A 200 34.71 10.90 -10.15
C GLU A 200 33.70 11.76 -9.37
N TYR A 201 32.55 11.20 -8.97
CA TYR A 201 31.50 11.95 -8.30
C TYR A 201 30.92 11.17 -7.11
N GLU A 202 30.69 11.87 -6.01
CA GLU A 202 30.01 11.36 -4.81
C GLU A 202 28.81 12.27 -4.57
N ALA A 203 27.61 11.69 -4.56
CA ALA A 203 26.42 12.43 -4.16
C ALA A 203 26.15 12.24 -2.69
N ASP A 204 25.68 13.31 -2.05
CA ASP A 204 25.30 13.29 -0.65
C ASP A 204 24.22 12.25 -0.42
N TYR A 205 23.06 12.35 -1.10
CA TYR A 205 22.01 11.32 -1.07
C TYR A 205 21.52 10.86 -2.43
N ILE A 206 21.08 9.61 -2.43
CA ILE A 206 20.19 9.06 -3.47
C ILE A 206 18.88 8.63 -2.81
N LEU A 207 17.76 9.15 -3.29
CA LEU A 207 16.42 8.77 -2.86
C LEU A 207 15.91 7.65 -3.74
N LYS A 208 15.45 6.55 -3.15
CA LYS A 208 14.85 5.44 -3.88
C LYS A 208 13.32 5.51 -3.79
N ARG A 209 12.67 5.43 -4.94
CA ARG A 209 11.21 5.40 -5.05
C ARG A 209 10.66 3.98 -4.95
N TYR A 210 9.39 3.82 -4.54
CA TYR A 210 8.73 2.50 -4.47
C TYR A 210 8.65 1.79 -5.83
N ASN A 211 8.63 2.54 -6.93
CA ASN A 211 8.63 1.98 -8.30
C ASN A 211 10.02 1.53 -8.78
N GLY A 212 11.05 1.68 -7.94
CA GLY A 212 12.43 1.31 -8.21
C GLY A 212 13.22 2.32 -9.06
N LEU A 213 12.69 3.53 -9.26
CA LEU A 213 13.45 4.67 -9.76
C LEU A 213 14.19 5.37 -8.62
N TYR A 214 15.11 6.25 -8.97
CA TYR A 214 15.96 6.96 -8.03
C TYR A 214 16.04 8.44 -8.40
N ASP A 215 16.24 9.28 -7.39
CA ASP A 215 16.56 10.71 -7.51
C ASP A 215 17.82 11.04 -6.71
N ILE A 216 18.43 12.18 -6.98
CA ILE A 216 19.70 12.60 -6.37
C ILE A 216 19.51 13.88 -5.58
N VAL A 217 20.22 14.02 -4.46
CA VAL A 217 20.13 15.17 -3.58
C VAL A 217 21.53 15.65 -3.20
N GLU A 218 21.75 16.95 -3.32
CA GLU A 218 22.88 17.66 -2.72
C GLU A 218 22.37 18.39 -1.47
N ILE A 219 23.08 18.23 -0.35
CA ILE A 219 22.68 18.80 0.93
C ILE A 219 23.70 19.84 1.38
N GLU A 220 23.21 21.06 1.51
CA GLU A 220 23.97 22.18 2.02
C GLU A 220 23.48 22.56 3.43
N ALA A 221 24.35 23.21 4.20
CA ALA A 221 24.05 23.51 5.60
C ALA A 221 22.81 24.41 5.76
N SER A 222 22.01 24.11 6.78
CA SER A 222 20.78 24.86 7.11
C SER A 222 21.05 26.32 7.52
N THR A 223 22.30 26.65 7.84
CA THR A 223 22.73 27.99 8.25
C THR A 223 23.16 28.88 7.10
N LEU A 224 23.24 28.35 5.87
CA LEU A 224 23.68 29.10 4.70
C LEU A 224 22.58 30.00 4.15
N ASP A 225 22.97 31.21 3.78
CA ASP A 225 22.12 32.11 3.03
C ASP A 225 22.00 31.64 1.58
N ILE A 226 20.77 31.56 1.08
CA ILE A 226 20.45 31.16 -0.29
C ILE A 226 20.76 32.30 -1.28
N TYR A 227 20.55 33.53 -0.84
CA TYR A 227 20.83 34.75 -1.59
C TYR A 227 21.72 35.69 -0.79
N THR A 228 22.63 36.37 -1.47
CA THR A 228 23.41 37.48 -0.93
C THR A 228 22.51 38.67 -0.54
N LYS A 229 23.02 39.59 0.28
CA LYS A 229 22.32 40.84 0.64
C LYS A 229 21.92 41.71 -0.57
N GLN A 230 22.60 41.56 -1.70
CA GLN A 230 22.27 42.25 -2.96
C GLN A 230 21.19 41.52 -3.78
N GLY A 231 20.69 40.37 -3.29
CA GLY A 231 19.68 39.55 -3.93
C GLY A 231 20.18 38.68 -5.08
N ASN A 232 21.49 38.44 -5.17
CA ASN A 232 22.10 37.48 -6.10
C ASN A 232 22.21 36.09 -5.45
N PRO A 233 22.09 34.98 -6.20
CA PRO A 233 22.34 33.62 -5.69
C PRO A 233 23.65 33.56 -4.91
N SER A 234 23.66 32.89 -3.76
CA SER A 234 24.89 32.68 -3.01
C SER A 234 25.83 31.74 -3.76
N ARG A 235 27.13 31.82 -3.43
CA ARG A 235 28.13 30.89 -4.00
C ARG A 235 27.78 29.44 -3.69
N HIS A 236 27.20 29.18 -2.51
CA HIS A 236 26.78 27.84 -2.08
C HIS A 236 25.64 27.31 -2.96
N LEU A 237 24.59 28.13 -3.17
CA LEU A 237 23.50 27.74 -4.07
C LEU A 237 24.00 27.43 -5.49
N VAL A 238 24.86 28.29 -6.05
CA VAL A 238 25.41 28.08 -7.40
C VAL A 238 26.27 26.81 -7.47
N HIS A 239 27.02 26.51 -6.41
CA HIS A 239 27.86 25.31 -6.34
C HIS A 239 27.02 24.03 -6.28
N ALA A 240 26.02 23.98 -5.39
CA ALA A 240 25.13 22.83 -5.25
C ALA A 240 24.33 22.55 -6.52
N GLU A 241 23.84 23.60 -7.20
CA GLU A 241 23.20 23.45 -8.51
C GLU A 241 24.14 22.87 -9.55
N GLN A 242 25.40 23.31 -9.59
CA GLN A 242 26.39 22.79 -10.52
C GLN A 242 26.69 21.31 -10.25
N GLN A 243 26.81 20.89 -8.98
CA GLN A 243 27.00 19.47 -8.63
C GLN A 243 25.85 18.61 -9.16
N ILE A 244 24.60 19.02 -8.92
CA ILE A 244 23.43 18.30 -9.46
C ILE A 244 23.47 18.24 -10.99
N MET A 245 23.79 19.35 -11.67
CA MET A 245 23.90 19.37 -13.13
C MET A 245 24.98 18.43 -13.64
N ASP A 246 26.15 18.43 -13.01
CA ASP A 246 27.28 17.56 -13.38
C ASP A 246 26.91 16.09 -13.20
N TRP A 247 26.20 15.74 -12.12
CA TRP A 247 25.72 14.37 -11.91
C TRP A 247 24.66 13.97 -12.93
N LEU A 248 23.66 14.81 -13.18
CA LEU A 248 22.64 14.54 -14.21
C LEU A 248 23.28 14.33 -15.58
N GLN A 249 24.24 15.18 -15.94
CA GLN A 249 25.00 15.05 -17.18
C GLN A 249 25.79 13.73 -17.19
N TRP A 250 26.51 13.39 -16.13
CA TRP A 250 27.28 12.16 -16.04
C TRP A 250 26.39 10.92 -16.18
N ILE A 251 25.22 10.92 -15.53
CA ILE A 251 24.23 9.84 -15.57
C ILE A 251 23.68 9.66 -16.99
N GLU A 252 23.35 10.75 -17.68
CA GLU A 252 22.86 10.70 -19.06
C GLU A 252 23.92 10.11 -20.01
N HIS A 253 25.20 10.48 -19.85
CA HIS A 253 26.30 10.01 -20.70
C HIS A 253 26.77 8.59 -20.37
N ASN A 254 26.72 8.17 -19.10
CA ASN A 254 27.24 6.88 -18.62
C ASN A 254 26.12 5.87 -18.31
N ASN A 255 24.95 6.04 -18.92
CA ASN A 255 23.73 5.30 -18.61
C ASN A 255 23.93 3.77 -18.50
N PRO A 256 24.69 3.07 -19.38
CA PRO A 256 24.95 1.63 -19.19
C PRO A 256 25.67 1.29 -17.87
N TYR A 257 26.71 2.03 -17.52
CA TYR A 257 27.52 1.80 -16.31
C TYR A 257 26.79 2.27 -15.04
N ALA A 258 26.09 3.41 -15.10
CA ALA A 258 25.24 3.90 -14.02
C ALA A 258 24.13 2.88 -13.67
N ARG A 259 23.54 2.22 -14.68
CA ARG A 259 22.53 1.16 -14.50
C ARG A 259 23.07 -0.12 -13.85
N GLU A 260 24.36 -0.44 -14.02
CA GLU A 260 24.96 -1.61 -13.38
C GLU A 260 25.19 -1.39 -11.88
N LYS A 261 25.62 -0.17 -11.48
CA LYS A 261 25.81 0.18 -10.07
C LYS A 261 24.50 0.50 -9.35
N ILE A 262 23.58 1.20 -10.01
CA ILE A 262 22.24 1.53 -9.49
C ILE A 262 21.21 1.08 -10.52
N LYS A 263 20.64 -0.11 -10.31
CA LYS A 263 19.64 -0.69 -11.20
C LYS A 263 18.49 0.30 -11.41
N LYS A 264 18.25 0.71 -12.66
CA LYS A 264 17.13 1.58 -13.08
C LYS A 264 17.27 3.08 -12.75
N LEU A 265 18.49 3.62 -12.73
CA LEU A 265 18.70 5.07 -12.76
C LEU A 265 18.32 5.67 -14.14
N TYR A 266 17.03 5.95 -14.35
CA TYR A 266 16.51 6.54 -15.60
C TYR A 266 16.06 7.98 -15.38
N SER A 267 16.83 8.95 -15.89
CA SER A 267 16.52 10.39 -15.82
C SER A 267 16.04 10.84 -14.42
N PRO A 268 16.90 10.74 -13.40
CA PRO A 268 16.56 11.17 -12.05
C PRO A 268 16.21 12.66 -12.01
N LYS A 269 15.38 13.05 -11.05
CA LYS A 269 15.25 14.44 -10.61
C LYS A 269 16.38 14.74 -9.62
N GLY A 270 16.91 15.95 -9.68
CA GLY A 270 17.87 16.48 -8.73
C GLY A 270 17.22 17.39 -7.70
N TYR A 271 17.65 17.29 -6.46
CA TYR A 271 17.22 18.15 -5.37
C TYR A 271 18.43 18.87 -4.77
N VAL A 272 18.26 20.17 -4.49
CA VAL A 272 19.20 20.93 -3.66
C VAL A 272 18.47 21.29 -2.38
N VAL A 273 18.94 20.79 -1.24
CA VAL A 273 18.40 21.14 0.08
C VAL A 273 19.34 22.14 0.73
N ILE A 274 18.92 23.40 0.87
CA ILE A 274 19.80 24.47 1.37
C ILE A 274 19.05 25.53 2.18
N GLY A 275 19.65 25.94 3.30
CA GLY A 275 19.22 27.13 4.04
C GLY A 275 17.80 27.06 4.61
N ARG A 276 17.31 28.21 5.07
CA ARG A 276 16.03 28.34 5.79
C ARG A 276 15.17 29.40 5.11
N SER A 277 13.86 29.16 5.03
CA SER A 277 12.94 30.08 4.35
C SER A 277 12.81 31.43 5.06
N ASN A 278 13.09 31.47 6.37
CA ASN A 278 13.10 32.71 7.17
C ASN A 278 14.24 33.68 6.80
N THR A 279 15.25 33.24 6.05
CA THR A 279 16.31 34.10 5.50
C THR A 279 15.90 34.77 4.18
N LEU A 280 14.80 34.33 3.58
CA LEU A 280 14.31 34.84 2.30
C LEU A 280 13.38 36.04 2.51
N THR A 281 13.66 37.12 1.78
CA THR A 281 12.71 38.20 1.53
C THR A 281 11.68 37.77 0.48
N GLU A 282 10.54 38.47 0.40
CA GLU A 282 9.53 38.21 -0.64
C GLU A 282 10.13 38.26 -2.07
N THR A 283 11.05 39.21 -2.29
CA THR A 283 11.74 39.35 -3.58
C THR A 283 12.69 38.20 -3.89
N THR A 284 13.35 37.61 -2.89
CA THR A 284 14.26 36.47 -3.09
C THR A 284 13.51 35.15 -3.14
N ARG A 285 12.38 35.03 -2.44
CA ARG A 285 11.42 33.92 -2.58
C ARG A 285 10.89 33.82 -4.01
N GLU A 286 10.45 34.92 -4.61
CA GLU A 286 9.98 34.88 -6.00
C GLU A 286 11.11 34.57 -6.99
N LYS A 287 12.34 34.99 -6.70
CA LYS A 287 13.52 34.59 -7.49
C LYS A 287 13.78 33.09 -7.40
N LEU A 288 13.66 32.48 -6.21
CA LEU A 288 13.82 31.05 -6.02
C LEU A 288 12.74 30.28 -6.79
N ARG A 289 11.48 30.71 -6.66
CA ARG A 289 10.35 30.13 -7.41
C ARG A 289 10.59 30.18 -8.92
N ARG A 290 11.02 31.34 -9.44
CA ARG A 290 11.37 31.48 -10.87
C ARG A 290 12.53 30.57 -11.28
N ARG A 291 13.50 30.34 -10.39
CA ARG A 291 14.64 29.46 -10.65
C ARG A 291 14.20 27.99 -10.76
N ASN A 292 13.36 27.52 -9.83
CA ASN A 292 12.74 26.19 -9.91
C ASN A 292 11.88 26.04 -11.18
N LEU A 293 11.13 27.06 -11.58
CA LEU A 293 10.37 27.05 -12.85
C LEU A 293 11.27 26.91 -14.09
N VAL A 294 12.46 27.50 -14.08
CA VAL A 294 13.44 27.39 -15.18
C VAL A 294 13.99 25.97 -15.27
N PHE A 295 14.30 25.35 -14.12
CA PHE A 295 14.79 23.97 -14.05
C PHE A 295 13.70 22.91 -14.29
N ARG A 296 12.42 23.29 -14.19
CA ARG A 296 11.26 22.43 -14.40
C ARG A 296 11.37 21.16 -13.54
N ASP A 297 11.25 19.98 -14.17
CA ASP A 297 11.21 18.69 -13.50
C ASP A 297 12.61 18.07 -13.30
N LYS A 298 13.69 18.81 -13.64
CA LYS A 298 15.06 18.28 -13.59
C LYS A 298 15.77 18.63 -12.29
N ILE A 299 15.62 19.85 -11.79
CA ILE A 299 16.25 20.30 -10.54
C ILE A 299 15.23 21.08 -9.73
N GLU A 300 15.12 20.75 -8.45
CA GLU A 300 14.31 21.49 -7.49
C GLU A 300 15.16 21.94 -6.31
N ILE A 301 15.14 23.24 -6.02
CA ILE A 301 15.80 23.83 -4.87
C ILE A 301 14.76 24.02 -3.79
N ILE A 302 14.99 23.39 -2.64
CA ILE A 302 14.10 23.41 -1.48
C ILE A 302 14.88 23.82 -0.23
N THR A 303 14.23 24.53 0.67
CA THR A 303 14.77 24.81 1.99
C THR A 303 14.42 23.70 2.98
N TYR A 304 15.12 23.64 4.11
CA TYR A 304 14.73 22.73 5.19
C TYR A 304 13.34 23.07 5.78
N ASP A 305 12.91 24.32 5.68
CA ASP A 305 11.55 24.71 6.04
C ASP A 305 10.52 24.17 5.06
N ASP A 306 10.81 24.18 3.76
CA ASP A 306 9.90 23.64 2.73
C ASP A 306 9.72 22.12 2.92
N LEU A 307 10.80 21.38 3.21
CA LEU A 307 10.71 19.95 3.58
C LEU A 307 9.79 19.73 4.77
N LEU A 308 9.96 20.54 5.83
CA LEU A 308 9.17 20.43 7.05
C LEU A 308 7.70 20.80 6.81
N GLU A 309 7.43 21.84 6.03
CA GLU A 309 6.08 22.30 5.69
C GLU A 309 5.35 21.29 4.80
N ASN A 310 6.02 20.78 3.76
CA ASN A 310 5.48 19.73 2.90
C ASN A 310 5.15 18.46 3.70
N ALA A 311 6.02 18.06 4.63
CA ALA A 311 5.79 16.91 5.51
C ALA A 311 4.59 17.13 6.44
N LYS A 312 4.41 18.35 6.99
CA LYS A 312 3.24 18.70 7.82
C LYS A 312 1.95 18.69 7.03
N LEU A 313 1.93 19.29 5.83
CA LEU A 313 0.77 19.28 4.94
C LEU A 313 0.38 17.85 4.55
N LEU A 314 1.37 17.00 4.28
CA LEU A 314 1.16 15.58 4.05
C LEU A 314 0.57 14.89 5.28
N LEU A 315 1.07 15.19 6.49
CA LEU A 315 0.54 14.62 7.72
C LEU A 315 -0.93 15.03 7.94
N ASP A 316 -1.28 16.29 7.70
CA ASP A 316 -2.64 16.80 7.85
C ASP A 316 -3.58 16.13 6.86
N PHE A 317 -3.15 16.00 5.60
CA PHE A 317 -3.86 15.26 4.56
C PHE A 317 -4.10 13.80 4.94
N LEU A 318 -3.07 13.09 5.42
CA LEU A 318 -3.17 11.69 5.83
C LEU A 318 -3.99 11.49 7.11
N SER A 319 -4.01 12.47 8.02
CA SER A 319 -4.75 12.40 9.28
C SER A 319 -6.23 12.80 9.13
N GLY A 320 -6.68 13.19 7.94
CA GLY A 320 -8.06 13.60 7.70
C GLY A 320 -8.43 14.97 8.26
N ASN A 321 -7.43 15.76 8.71
CA ASN A 321 -7.64 17.15 9.06
C ASN A 321 -7.80 17.94 7.76
N LYS A 322 -9.04 18.22 7.36
CA LYS A 322 -9.28 19.17 6.26
C LYS A 322 -8.64 20.49 6.64
N ILE A 323 -7.76 21.00 5.77
CA ILE A 323 -7.35 22.40 5.79
C ILE A 323 -8.64 23.21 5.59
N GLU A 324 -9.18 23.73 6.69
CA GLU A 324 -10.21 24.77 6.62
C GLU A 324 -9.54 25.99 6.01
N ASN A 325 -9.72 26.18 4.70
CA ASN A 325 -9.26 27.39 4.03
C ASN A 325 -10.01 28.59 4.64
N GLU A 326 -9.27 29.51 5.26
CA GLU A 326 -9.73 30.86 5.60
C GLU A 326 -10.08 31.68 4.36
#